data_AF-A0A8S3I1K5-F1
#
_entry.id   AF-A0A8S3I1K5-F1
#
_cell.length_a   1.000
_cell.length_b   1.000
_cell.length_c   1.000
_cell.angle_alpha   90.00
_cell.angle_beta   90.00
_cell.angle_gamma   90.00
#
_symmetry.space_group_name_H-M   'P 1'
#
loop_
_entity.id
_entity.type
_entity.pdbx_description
1 polymer ?
#
loop_
_entity_poly.entity_id
_entity_poly.type
_entity_poly.pdbx_seq_one_letter_code
_entity_poly.pdbx_strand_id
1 'polypeptide(L)'
;MHSKLLHGEYENPLQFCDDAWLMFDNAWRYNSKSMKIYKMCQRLAKLFVESINPVLQSLEIRCGANYYYYKNPEPSRLNLSNDQYRFCFVCFNSIQSESIFVGDDPTQTLVEISKNLFLSAINDVPEPEIMIDCIVCTRRWHQVCAFHCDQIWPDGFM
;
A
#
# COMPACT_ATOMS: atom_id res chain seq x y z
N MET A 1 -4.56 7.23 22.92
CA MET A 1 -5.34 7.27 21.67
C MET A 1 -6.32 8.43 21.63
N HIS A 2 -7.44 8.43 22.37
CA HIS A 2 -8.44 9.52 22.30
C HIS A 2 -7.86 10.92 22.57
N SER A 3 -7.03 11.07 23.62
CA SER A 3 -6.34 12.34 23.90
C SER A 3 -5.45 12.78 22.74
N LYS A 4 -4.58 11.88 22.23
CA LYS A 4 -3.69 12.16 21.09
C LYS A 4 -4.47 12.64 19.87
N LEU A 5 -5.62 12.02 19.58
CA LEU A 5 -6.48 12.40 18.47
C LEU A 5 -7.03 13.82 18.62
N LEU A 6 -7.54 14.16 19.80
CA LEU A 6 -8.11 15.50 20.07
C LEU A 6 -7.07 16.62 20.05
N HIS A 7 -5.83 16.31 20.42
CA HIS A 7 -4.73 17.28 20.42
C HIS A 7 -3.98 17.34 19.08
N GLY A 8 -4.40 16.57 18.06
CA GLY A 8 -3.75 16.56 16.76
C GLY A 8 -2.33 15.99 16.79
N GLU A 9 -2.03 15.09 17.74
CA GLU A 9 -0.71 14.46 17.88
C GLU A 9 -0.44 13.36 16.84
N TYR A 10 -1.39 13.09 15.94
CA TYR A 10 -1.21 12.19 14.81
C TYR A 10 -1.00 13.01 13.54
N GLU A 11 0.16 12.83 12.90
CA GLU A 11 0.50 13.52 11.65
C GLU A 11 -0.30 12.96 10.47
N ASN A 12 -0.68 11.69 10.54
CA ASN A 12 -1.48 11.02 9.53
C ASN A 12 -2.36 9.91 10.14
N PRO A 13 -3.41 9.46 9.43
CA PRO A 13 -4.36 8.45 9.94
C PRO A 13 -3.74 7.08 10.23
N LEU A 14 -2.59 6.77 9.64
CA LEU A 14 -1.90 5.49 9.86
C LEU A 14 -1.30 5.42 11.25
N GLN A 15 -0.76 6.52 11.78
CA GLN A 15 -0.25 6.55 13.16
C GLN A 15 -1.33 6.25 14.22
N PHE A 16 -2.59 6.64 13.96
CA PHE A 16 -3.72 6.23 14.80
C PHE A 16 -3.99 4.73 14.69
N CYS A 17 -3.90 4.18 13.49
CA CYS A 17 -4.04 2.74 13.26
C CYS A 17 -2.92 1.95 13.96
N ASP A 18 -1.68 2.44 13.93
CA ASP A 18 -0.54 1.82 14.59
C ASP A 18 -0.73 1.72 16.11
N ASP A 19 -1.18 2.82 16.76
CA ASP A 19 -1.50 2.79 18.19
C ASP A 19 -2.64 1.81 18.50
N ALA A 20 -3.63 1.68 17.61
CA ALA A 20 -4.75 0.74 17.78
C ALA A 20 -4.26 -0.71 17.71
N TRP A 21 -3.44 -1.03 16.72
CA TRP A 21 -2.86 -2.35 16.54
C TRP A 21 -1.90 -2.71 17.67
N LEU A 22 -1.08 -1.76 18.12
CA LEU A 22 -0.22 -1.94 19.29
C LEU A 22 -1.02 -2.31 20.54
N MET A 23 -2.18 -1.68 20.76
CA MET A 23 -3.09 -2.05 21.86
C MET A 23 -3.60 -3.49 21.72
N PHE A 24 -3.98 -3.92 20.51
CA PHE A 24 -4.44 -5.28 20.26
C PHE A 24 -3.33 -6.32 20.43
N ASP A 25 -2.15 -6.05 19.89
CA ASP A 25 -0.99 -6.93 19.95
C ASP A 25 -0.51 -7.11 21.39
N ASN A 26 -0.48 -6.04 22.17
CA ASN A 26 -0.20 -6.13 23.60
C ASN A 26 -1.24 -7.02 24.30
N ALA A 27 -2.53 -6.80 24.04
CA ALA A 27 -3.58 -7.62 24.64
C ALA A 27 -3.44 -9.10 24.25
N TRP A 28 -3.10 -9.43 23.01
CA TRP A 28 -2.89 -10.83 22.58
C TRP A 28 -1.59 -11.44 23.10
N ARG A 29 -0.54 -10.64 23.27
CA ARG A 29 0.76 -11.09 23.80
C ARG A 29 0.68 -11.47 25.28
N TYR A 30 -0.06 -10.69 26.07
CA TYR A 30 -0.13 -10.88 27.52
C TYR A 30 -1.29 -11.77 27.99
N ASN A 31 -2.24 -12.12 27.12
CA ASN A 31 -3.40 -12.94 27.47
C ASN A 31 -3.44 -14.22 26.64
N SER A 32 -3.75 -15.36 27.26
CA SER A 32 -3.86 -16.62 26.53
C SER A 32 -5.15 -16.67 25.69
N LYS A 33 -5.15 -17.45 24.60
CA LYS A 33 -6.30 -17.58 23.67
C LYS A 33 -7.59 -18.08 24.34
N SER A 34 -7.48 -18.77 25.47
CA SER A 34 -8.65 -19.27 26.23
C SER A 34 -9.31 -18.17 27.07
N MET A 35 -8.58 -17.11 27.42
CA MET A 35 -9.08 -16.01 28.26
C MET A 35 -10.12 -15.16 27.55
N LYS A 36 -11.09 -14.67 28.31
CA LYS A 36 -12.16 -13.79 27.82
C LYS A 36 -11.58 -12.50 27.21
N ILE A 37 -10.53 -11.93 27.81
CA ILE A 37 -9.88 -10.70 27.35
C ILE A 37 -9.35 -10.87 25.91
N TYR A 38 -8.70 -12.00 25.62
CA TYR A 38 -8.20 -12.29 24.27
C TYR A 38 -9.34 -12.31 23.24
N LYS A 39 -10.43 -13.03 23.56
CA LYS A 39 -11.63 -13.14 22.68
C LYS A 39 -12.34 -11.79 22.51
N MET A 40 -12.38 -10.96 23.55
CA MET A 40 -12.91 -9.60 23.49
C MET A 40 -12.05 -8.71 22.60
N CYS A 41 -10.73 -8.77 22.74
CA CYS A 41 -9.78 -8.05 21.90
C CYS A 41 -9.92 -8.44 20.42
N GLN A 42 -10.08 -9.73 20.12
CA GLN A 42 -10.36 -10.18 18.75
C GLN A 42 -11.64 -9.56 18.17
N ARG A 43 -12.72 -9.50 18.94
CA ARG A 43 -13.98 -8.86 18.51
C ARG A 43 -13.78 -7.36 18.29
N LEU A 44 -13.05 -6.69 19.18
CA LEU A 44 -12.78 -5.26 19.06
C LEU A 44 -11.93 -4.94 17.83
N ALA A 45 -10.88 -5.72 17.56
CA ALA A 45 -10.06 -5.56 16.36
C ALA A 45 -10.88 -5.74 15.07
N LYS A 46 -11.82 -6.69 15.05
CA LYS A 46 -12.74 -6.85 13.91
C LYS A 46 -13.61 -5.61 13.70
N LEU A 47 -14.24 -5.09 14.77
CA LEU A 47 -15.06 -3.87 14.69
C LEU A 47 -14.24 -2.65 14.29
N PHE A 48 -12.98 -2.59 14.73
CA PHE A 48 -12.05 -1.54 14.35
C PHE A 48 -11.82 -1.52 12.83
N VAL A 49 -11.50 -2.68 12.24
CA VAL A 49 -11.31 -2.81 10.78
C VAL A 49 -12.57 -2.40 10.01
N GLU A 50 -13.75 -2.87 10.45
CA GLU A 50 -15.05 -2.51 9.84
C GLU A 50 -15.31 -1.00 9.88
N SER A 51 -14.86 -0.31 10.93
CA SER A 51 -15.08 1.13 11.13
C SER A 51 -14.02 2.00 10.46
N ILE A 52 -12.75 1.58 10.47
CA ILE A 52 -11.62 2.41 10.00
C ILE A 52 -11.46 2.32 8.48
N ASN A 53 -11.81 1.21 7.85
CA ASN A 53 -11.62 1.02 6.41
C ASN A 53 -12.38 2.06 5.55
N PRO A 54 -13.67 2.37 5.81
CA PRO A 54 -14.37 3.43 5.07
C PRO A 54 -13.69 4.80 5.24
N VAL A 55 -13.13 5.08 6.42
CA VAL A 55 -12.43 6.34 6.70
C VAL A 55 -11.12 6.41 5.93
N LEU A 56 -10.30 5.35 5.97
CA LEU A 56 -9.06 5.29 5.19
C LEU A 56 -9.34 5.39 3.70
N GLN A 57 -10.40 4.74 3.19
CA GLN A 57 -10.83 4.88 1.80
C GLN A 57 -11.22 6.31 1.43
N SER A 58 -11.95 7.03 2.30
CA SER A 58 -12.29 8.45 2.05
C SER A 58 -11.07 9.37 2.04
N LEU A 59 -9.94 8.91 2.60
CA LEU A 59 -8.66 9.61 2.62
C LEU A 59 -7.70 9.06 1.54
N GLU A 60 -8.20 8.23 0.62
CA GLU A 60 -7.44 7.56 -0.45
C GLU A 60 -6.32 6.62 0.05
N ILE A 61 -6.36 6.22 1.32
CA ILE A 61 -5.41 5.30 1.94
C ILE A 61 -5.93 3.86 1.79
N ARG A 62 -5.14 2.98 1.15
CA ARG A 62 -5.48 1.58 0.91
C ARG A 62 -4.42 0.61 1.45
N CYS A 63 -4.19 0.60 2.76
CA CYS A 63 -3.26 -0.35 3.42
C CYS A 63 -3.90 -1.73 3.63
N GLY A 64 -3.13 -2.81 3.43
CA GLY A 64 -3.60 -4.19 3.65
C GLY A 64 -4.69 -4.66 2.70
N ALA A 65 -5.01 -3.88 1.67
CA ALA A 65 -6.02 -4.22 0.70
C ALA A 65 -5.50 -5.28 -0.27
N ASN A 66 -6.30 -6.32 -0.50
CA ASN A 66 -6.06 -7.25 -1.60
C ASN A 66 -6.16 -6.52 -2.93
N TYR A 67 -5.25 -6.83 -3.83
CA TYR A 67 -5.27 -6.38 -5.22
C TYR A 67 -4.83 -7.52 -6.13
N TYR A 68 -5.16 -7.39 -7.41
CA TYR A 68 -4.69 -8.26 -8.47
C TYR A 68 -3.73 -7.48 -9.34
N TYR A 69 -2.65 -8.12 -9.78
CA TYR A 69 -1.72 -7.51 -10.72
C TYR A 69 -1.34 -8.45 -11.84
N TYR A 70 -1.12 -7.88 -13.02
CA TYR A 70 -0.54 -8.54 -14.17
C TYR A 70 0.86 -7.99 -14.38
N LYS A 71 1.86 -8.87 -14.46
CA LYS A 71 3.22 -8.51 -14.89
C LYS A 71 3.27 -8.60 -16.41
N ASN A 72 3.57 -7.47 -17.04
CA ASN A 72 3.74 -7.40 -18.47
C ASN A 72 5.07 -8.06 -18.86
N PRO A 73 5.05 -9.20 -19.58
CA PRO A 73 6.29 -9.89 -19.94
C PRO A 73 7.08 -9.12 -20.99
N GLU A 74 6.44 -8.28 -21.80
CA GLU A 74 7.07 -7.59 -22.92
C GLU A 74 6.49 -6.16 -23.08
N PRO A 75 6.96 -5.19 -22.27
CA PRO A 75 6.47 -3.80 -22.28
C PRO A 75 6.57 -3.08 -23.64
N SER A 76 7.41 -3.57 -24.54
CA SER A 76 7.59 -2.96 -25.86
C SER A 76 6.78 -3.65 -26.97
N ARG A 77 6.20 -4.83 -26.73
CA ARG A 77 5.53 -5.62 -27.79
C ARG A 77 4.02 -5.56 -27.76
N LEU A 78 3.41 -5.37 -26.60
CA LEU A 78 1.96 -5.55 -26.44
C LEU A 78 1.17 -4.23 -26.51
N ASN A 79 1.65 -3.14 -27.11
CA ASN A 79 0.99 -1.82 -26.98
C ASN A 79 0.71 -1.44 -25.51
N LEU A 80 1.53 -1.96 -24.59
CA LEU A 80 1.41 -1.83 -23.15
C LEU A 80 2.80 -1.51 -22.64
N SER A 81 3.07 -0.26 -22.32
CA SER A 81 4.37 0.27 -21.92
C SER A 81 4.70 0.05 -20.44
N ASN A 82 3.68 -0.06 -19.57
CA ASN A 82 3.91 -0.31 -18.15
C ASN A 82 4.33 -1.76 -17.88
N ASP A 83 5.27 -1.93 -16.95
CA ASP A 83 5.77 -3.24 -16.49
C ASP A 83 4.71 -4.05 -15.73
N GLN A 84 3.74 -3.37 -15.12
CA GLN A 84 2.68 -4.01 -14.36
C GLN A 84 1.38 -3.21 -14.40
N TYR A 85 0.26 -3.93 -14.29
CA TYR A 85 -1.08 -3.35 -14.20
C TYR A 85 -1.77 -3.89 -12.96
N ARG A 86 -2.37 -3.01 -12.15
CA ARG A 86 -2.94 -3.36 -10.84
C ARG A 86 -4.42 -3.00 -10.79
N PHE A 87 -5.22 -3.88 -10.19
CA PHE A 87 -6.65 -3.69 -9.95
C PHE A 87 -6.95 -3.97 -8.49
N CYS A 88 -7.72 -3.11 -7.81
CA CYS A 88 -8.17 -3.44 -6.46
C CYS A 88 -9.10 -4.67 -6.50
N PHE A 89 -9.19 -5.40 -5.38
CA PHE A 89 -10.02 -6.60 -5.27
C PHE A 89 -11.47 -6.36 -5.73
N VAL A 90 -12.07 -5.22 -5.37
CA VAL A 90 -13.47 -4.92 -5.72
C VAL A 90 -13.65 -4.74 -7.22
N CYS A 91 -12.82 -3.92 -7.87
CA CYS A 91 -12.91 -3.66 -9.31
C CYS A 91 -12.61 -4.91 -10.14
N PHE A 92 -11.65 -5.74 -9.71
CA PHE A 92 -11.32 -6.97 -10.42
C PHE A 92 -12.49 -7.96 -10.43
N ASN A 93 -13.17 -8.11 -9.28
CA ASN A 93 -14.30 -9.03 -9.12
C ASN A 93 -15.63 -8.49 -9.66
N SER A 94 -15.79 -7.16 -9.82
CA SER A 94 -16.99 -6.60 -10.43
C SER A 94 -17.11 -6.86 -11.93
N ILE A 95 -15.98 -7.15 -12.60
CA ILE A 95 -15.96 -7.49 -14.03
C ILE A 95 -16.53 -8.91 -14.17
N GLN A 96 -17.58 -9.09 -14.97
CA GLN A 96 -18.19 -10.42 -15.18
C GLN A 96 -17.45 -11.26 -16.24
N SER A 97 -16.72 -10.62 -17.14
CA SER A 97 -15.92 -11.28 -18.19
C SER A 97 -14.75 -12.09 -17.59
N GLU A 98 -14.31 -13.11 -18.33
CA GLU A 98 -13.09 -13.89 -18.06
C GLU A 98 -11.80 -13.13 -18.42
N SER A 99 -11.92 -12.05 -19.19
CA SER A 99 -10.81 -11.19 -19.59
C SER A 99 -11.03 -9.74 -19.15
N ILE A 100 -9.94 -8.99 -19.02
CA ILE A 100 -9.89 -7.57 -18.69
C ILE A 100 -9.19 -6.84 -19.84
N PHE A 101 -9.79 -5.74 -20.30
CA PHE A 101 -9.18 -4.85 -21.28
C PHE A 101 -8.32 -3.82 -20.58
N VAL A 102 -7.04 -3.77 -20.95
CA VAL A 102 -6.01 -2.97 -20.28
C VAL A 102 -5.39 -1.99 -21.26
N GLY A 103 -5.08 -0.80 -20.76
CA GLY A 103 -4.32 0.20 -21.50
C GLY A 103 -3.81 1.34 -20.61
N ASP A 104 -2.59 1.79 -20.88
CA ASP A 104 -1.95 3.06 -20.50
C ASP A 104 -2.65 4.38 -20.88
N ASP A 105 -3.16 4.54 -22.11
CA ASP A 105 -3.72 5.79 -22.64
C ASP A 105 -5.18 5.60 -23.15
N PRO A 106 -6.08 6.59 -22.97
CA PRO A 106 -7.47 6.50 -23.45
C PRO A 106 -7.65 6.37 -24.96
N THR A 107 -6.66 6.80 -25.75
CA THR A 107 -6.73 6.82 -27.23
C THR A 107 -6.19 5.55 -27.87
N GLN A 108 -5.53 4.69 -27.10
CA GLN A 108 -4.93 3.48 -27.65
C GLN A 108 -5.92 2.32 -27.69
N THR A 109 -5.63 1.35 -28.55
CA THR A 109 -6.35 0.08 -28.59
C THR A 109 -6.06 -0.72 -27.33
N LEU A 110 -7.10 -1.03 -26.55
CA LEU A 110 -6.97 -1.84 -25.35
C LEU A 110 -6.56 -3.28 -25.66
N VAL A 111 -5.76 -3.86 -24.78
CA VAL A 111 -5.31 -5.24 -24.87
C VAL A 111 -6.15 -6.12 -23.97
N GLU A 112 -6.66 -7.21 -24.52
CA GLU A 112 -7.40 -8.20 -23.76
C GLU A 112 -6.44 -9.14 -23.01
N ILE A 113 -6.54 -9.15 -21.68
CA ILE A 113 -5.74 -9.99 -20.79
C ILE A 113 -6.67 -10.90 -20.00
N SER A 114 -6.45 -12.21 -20.08
CA SER A 114 -7.25 -13.16 -19.30
C SER A 114 -7.01 -12.99 -17.80
N LYS A 115 -8.08 -13.07 -17.00
CA LYS A 115 -8.03 -12.95 -15.54
C LYS A 115 -7.14 -13.98 -14.86
N ASN A 116 -6.96 -15.15 -15.48
CA ASN A 116 -6.09 -16.21 -14.95
C ASN A 116 -4.60 -15.82 -14.96
N LEU A 117 -4.21 -14.80 -15.72
CA LEU A 117 -2.85 -14.28 -15.76
C LEU A 117 -2.57 -13.27 -14.63
N PHE A 118 -3.60 -12.85 -13.89
CA PHE A 118 -3.46 -11.94 -12.77
C PHE A 118 -3.13 -12.69 -11.49
N LEU A 119 -2.18 -12.15 -10.74
CA LEU A 119 -1.74 -12.66 -9.45
C LEU A 119 -2.33 -11.81 -8.32
N SER A 120 -2.82 -12.44 -7.27
CA SER A 120 -3.28 -11.75 -6.06
C SER A 120 -2.09 -11.31 -5.20
N ALA A 121 -2.14 -10.11 -4.66
CA ALA A 121 -1.20 -9.59 -3.67
C ALA A 121 -1.91 -8.72 -2.63
N ILE A 122 -1.21 -8.42 -1.54
CA ILE A 122 -1.67 -7.58 -0.46
C ILE A 122 -0.79 -6.33 -0.44
N ASN A 123 -1.40 -5.16 -0.23
CA ASN A 123 -0.63 -3.94 -0.06
C ASN A 123 -0.07 -3.83 1.37
N ASP A 124 0.87 -4.72 1.71
CA ASP A 124 1.49 -4.86 3.04
C ASP A 124 3.02 -4.86 3.01
N VAL A 125 3.63 -4.74 1.84
CA VAL A 125 5.10 -4.69 1.69
C VAL A 125 5.57 -3.23 1.79
N PRO A 126 6.33 -2.86 2.83
CA PRO A 126 6.97 -1.56 2.90
C PRO A 126 8.10 -1.51 1.86
N GLU A 127 8.04 -0.56 0.93
CA GLU A 127 9.16 -0.31 0.01
C GLU A 127 10.24 0.50 0.75
N PRO A 128 11.49 0.01 0.83
CA PRO A 128 12.56 0.73 1.50
C PRO A 128 12.89 2.02 0.75
N GLU A 129 13.10 3.11 1.50
CA GLU A 129 13.48 4.40 0.91
C GLU A 129 14.85 4.31 0.23
N ILE A 130 14.96 4.92 -0.96
CA ILE A 130 16.21 4.93 -1.73
C ILE A 130 17.26 5.74 -0.97
N MET A 131 18.46 5.16 -0.85
CA MET A 131 19.62 5.85 -0.28
C MET A 131 20.52 6.37 -1.39
N ILE A 132 21.07 7.57 -1.21
CA ILE A 132 22.04 8.19 -2.11
C ILE A 132 23.29 8.59 -1.33
N ASP A 133 24.42 8.64 -2.03
CA ASP A 133 25.69 9.06 -1.48
C ASP A 133 26.00 10.52 -1.85
N CYS A 134 26.38 11.32 -0.86
CA CYS A 134 26.95 12.64 -1.13
C CYS A 134 28.30 12.48 -1.84
N ILE A 135 28.46 13.10 -3.01
CA ILE A 135 29.69 13.01 -3.82
C ILE A 135 30.89 13.69 -3.17
N VAL A 136 30.67 14.54 -2.15
CA VAL A 136 31.73 15.26 -1.43
C VAL A 136 32.14 14.53 -0.15
N CYS A 137 31.18 14.21 0.72
CA CYS A 137 31.45 13.66 2.05
C CYS A 137 31.18 12.16 2.19
N THR A 138 30.72 11.51 1.11
CA THR A 138 30.39 10.07 1.01
C THR A 138 29.41 9.56 2.05
N ARG A 139 28.68 10.45 2.74
CA ARG A 139 27.62 10.05 3.67
C ARG A 139 26.41 9.61 2.87
N ARG A 140 25.74 8.59 3.39
CA ARG A 140 24.46 8.10 2.89
C ARG A 140 23.32 8.92 3.46
N TRP A 141 22.42 9.32 2.58
CA TRP A 141 21.19 10.02 2.91
C TRP A 141 20.02 9.32 2.27
N HIS A 142 18.86 9.36 2.90
CA HIS A 142 17.65 9.01 2.16
C HIS A 142 17.41 10.06 1.08
N GLN A 143 17.01 9.62 -0.11
CA GLN A 143 16.85 10.48 -1.28
C GLN A 143 15.86 11.63 -1.01
N VAL A 144 14.78 11.37 -0.27
CA VAL A 144 13.79 12.40 0.08
C VAL A 144 14.36 13.38 1.12
N CYS A 145 15.06 12.89 2.14
CA CYS A 145 15.72 13.76 3.13
C CYS A 145 16.78 14.67 2.48
N ALA A 146 17.42 14.20 1.42
CA ALA A 146 18.39 14.94 0.61
C ALA A 146 17.72 15.82 -0.47
N PHE A 147 16.40 15.72 -0.64
CA PHE A 147 15.64 16.37 -1.73
C PHE A 147 16.28 16.21 -3.10
N HIS A 148 16.86 15.04 -3.40
CA HIS A 148 17.63 14.82 -4.61
C HIS A 148 16.81 14.13 -5.72
N CYS A 149 17.03 14.58 -6.95
CA CYS A 149 16.43 14.03 -8.16
C CYS A 149 17.46 14.08 -9.30
N ASP A 150 17.77 12.92 -9.89
CA ASP A 150 18.79 12.80 -10.96
C ASP A 150 18.48 13.64 -12.20
N GLN A 151 17.20 13.93 -12.46
CA GLN A 151 16.78 14.79 -13.58
C GLN A 151 17.13 16.26 -13.36
N ILE A 152 17.21 16.70 -12.10
CA ILE A 152 17.51 18.08 -11.72
C ILE A 152 19.01 18.25 -11.45
N TRP A 153 19.63 17.28 -10.77
CA TRP A 153 21.05 17.28 -10.42
C TRP A 153 21.76 16.05 -11.02
N PRO A 154 21.99 16.03 -12.34
CA PRO A 154 22.61 14.90 -13.01
C PRO A 154 24.07 14.67 -12.59
N ASP A 155 24.73 15.70 -12.05
CA ASP A 155 26.10 15.63 -11.55
C ASP A 155 26.21 14.97 -10.16
N GLY A 156 25.07 14.65 -9.53
CA GLY A 156 24.99 13.97 -8.24
C GLY A 156 24.65 14.88 -7.05
N PHE A 157 24.42 14.26 -5.90
CA PHE A 157 24.06 14.93 -4.65
C PHE A 157 25.29 15.44 -3.89
N MET A 158 25.29 16.72 -3.48
CA MET A 158 26.37 17.36 -2.71
C MET A 158 25.91 17.75 -1.30
#